data_AF-A0AA92NWT7-F1
#
_entry.id   AF-A0AA92NWT7-F1
#
_cell.length_a   1.000
_cell.length_b   1.000
_cell.length_c   1.000
_cell.angle_alpha   90.00
_cell.angle_beta   90.00
_cell.angle_gamma   90.00
#
_symmetry.space_group_name_H-M   'P 1'
#
loop_
_entity.id
_entity.type
_entity.pdbx_description
1 polymer ?
#
loop_
_entity_poly.entity_id
_entity_poly.type
_entity_poly.pdbx_seq_one_letter_code
_entity_poly.pdbx_strand_id
1 'polypeptide(L)'
;MKKFDLSMLSVAILLTGLAVLGFYQSWAKGNDPVLVTAGDTSITQNQLYSEMKKMYGKPMIHELVAEALIKQEAKAQNVAVTQEDMDKEIDSMKQQVGSPEAFQNYLKSMGMTEAQLRDKLSVLMTRDKLLDKAFPVTDEQIKTYYDTNKEQLGSPAPEFDKVKDQIKMMLTDQNRSQNYGTWLNTLQQKHKVEWHDPSFDDAPVPGDAQTPAP
;
A
#
# COMPACT_ATOMS: atom_id res chain seq x y z
N MET A 1 -32.60 -8.61 -69.24
CA MET A 1 -31.39 -8.32 -68.44
C MET A 1 -31.71 -7.12 -67.53
N LYS A 2 -31.84 -7.31 -66.21
CA LYS A 2 -32.07 -6.20 -65.28
C LYS A 2 -30.76 -5.44 -65.10
N LYS A 3 -30.75 -4.15 -65.44
CA LYS A 3 -29.61 -3.26 -65.20
C LYS A 3 -29.49 -3.09 -63.68
N PHE A 4 -28.37 -3.52 -63.10
CA PHE A 4 -28.08 -3.25 -61.69
C PHE A 4 -27.71 -1.77 -61.56
N ASP A 5 -28.54 -1.02 -60.83
CA ASP A 5 -28.34 0.40 -60.60
C ASP A 5 -27.16 0.62 -59.64
N LEU A 6 -26.07 1.19 -60.18
CA LEU A 6 -24.85 1.56 -59.44
C LEU A 6 -25.15 2.53 -58.28
N SER A 7 -26.30 3.24 -58.35
CA SER A 7 -26.83 4.12 -57.30
C SER A 7 -27.32 3.38 -56.06
N MET A 8 -27.89 2.16 -56.19
CA MET A 8 -28.26 1.35 -55.03
C MET A 8 -27.03 0.85 -54.26
N LEU A 9 -25.96 0.51 -54.98
CA LEU A 9 -24.73 -0.03 -54.39
C LEU A 9 -23.96 1.05 -53.62
N SER A 10 -24.01 2.31 -54.09
CA SER A 10 -23.41 3.45 -53.40
C SER A 10 -24.20 3.90 -52.17
N VAL A 11 -25.53 3.83 -52.19
CA VAL A 11 -26.37 4.07 -51.01
C VAL A 11 -26.17 2.98 -49.94
N ALA A 12 -26.04 1.70 -50.34
CA ALA A 12 -25.75 0.62 -49.40
C ALA A 12 -24.38 0.78 -48.71
N ILE A 13 -23.34 1.17 -49.46
CA ILE A 13 -22.00 1.42 -48.90
C ILE A 13 -22.01 2.61 -47.91
N LEU A 14 -22.73 3.70 -48.24
CA LEU A 14 -22.90 4.84 -47.35
C LEU A 14 -23.65 4.48 -46.06
N LEU A 15 -24.70 3.65 -46.14
CA LEU A 15 -25.45 3.20 -44.97
C LEU A 15 -24.63 2.26 -44.08
N THR A 16 -23.83 1.37 -44.66
CA THR A 16 -22.89 0.53 -43.88
C THR A 16 -21.76 1.34 -43.27
N GLY A 17 -21.24 2.36 -43.96
CA GLY A 17 -20.21 3.26 -43.44
C GLY A 17 -20.72 4.11 -42.27
N LEU A 18 -21.95 4.62 -42.35
CA LEU A 18 -22.60 5.36 -41.26
C LEU A 18 -22.97 4.46 -40.06
N ALA A 19 -23.36 3.21 -40.30
CA ALA A 19 -23.58 2.23 -39.24
C ALA A 19 -22.27 1.85 -38.53
N VAL A 20 -21.18 1.63 -39.28
CA VAL A 20 -19.84 1.37 -38.72
C VAL A 20 -19.30 2.60 -38.00
N LEU A 21 -19.52 3.82 -38.49
CA LEU A 21 -19.14 5.07 -37.82
C LEU A 21 -19.99 5.35 -36.57
N GLY A 22 -21.30 5.06 -36.59
CA GLY A 22 -22.18 5.17 -35.42
C GLY A 22 -21.87 4.12 -34.35
N PHE A 23 -21.47 2.92 -34.77
CA PHE A 23 -20.96 1.87 -33.89
C PHE A 23 -19.56 2.23 -33.35
N TYR A 24 -18.69 2.84 -34.16
CA TYR A 24 -17.41 3.40 -33.71
C TYR A 24 -17.59 4.58 -32.76
N GLN A 25 -18.57 5.46 -32.95
CA GLN A 25 -18.86 6.57 -32.04
C GLN A 25 -19.45 6.07 -30.70
N SER A 26 -20.26 5.01 -30.72
CA SER A 26 -20.74 4.35 -29.50
C SER A 26 -19.68 3.49 -28.82
N TRP A 27 -18.72 2.93 -29.56
CA TRP A 27 -17.59 2.18 -29.02
C TRP A 27 -16.45 3.09 -28.53
N ALA A 28 -16.30 4.29 -29.12
CA ALA A 28 -15.31 5.30 -28.74
C ALA A 28 -15.73 6.16 -27.54
N LYS A 29 -17.04 6.24 -27.21
CA LYS A 29 -17.47 6.65 -25.87
C LYS A 29 -17.32 5.45 -24.94
N GLY A 30 -16.12 5.29 -24.38
CA GLY A 30 -15.83 4.26 -23.38
C GLY A 30 -16.97 4.20 -22.36
N ASN A 31 -17.55 3.01 -22.23
CA ASN A 31 -18.73 2.78 -21.40
C ASN A 31 -18.38 3.14 -19.94
N ASP A 32 -18.76 4.35 -19.50
CA ASP A 32 -18.52 4.86 -18.16
C ASP A 32 -19.82 4.78 -17.35
N PRO A 33 -20.02 3.74 -16.54
CA PRO A 33 -21.29 3.50 -15.86
C PRO A 33 -21.67 4.67 -14.95
N VAL A 34 -22.93 5.09 -15.02
CA VAL A 34 -23.51 6.00 -14.03
C VAL A 34 -23.71 5.24 -12.73
N LEU A 35 -23.03 5.64 -11.67
CA LEU A 35 -23.16 5.04 -10.34
C LEU A 35 -24.32 5.67 -9.57
N VAL A 36 -24.47 7.00 -9.68
CA VAL A 36 -25.46 7.78 -8.93
C VAL A 36 -25.96 8.95 -9.79
N THR A 37 -27.26 9.24 -9.71
CA THR A 37 -27.84 10.48 -10.25
C THR A 37 -28.30 11.37 -9.11
N ALA A 38 -27.70 12.56 -8.99
CA ALA A 38 -28.04 13.59 -8.02
C ALA A 38 -28.79 14.73 -8.73
N GLY A 39 -30.13 14.66 -8.75
CA GLY A 39 -30.94 15.60 -9.52
C GLY A 39 -30.74 15.43 -11.02
N ASP A 40 -30.18 16.45 -11.68
CA ASP A 40 -29.83 16.46 -13.09
C ASP A 40 -28.37 16.06 -13.37
N THR A 41 -27.57 15.85 -12.32
CA THR A 41 -26.15 15.54 -12.43
C THR A 41 -25.91 14.03 -12.27
N SER A 42 -25.24 13.42 -13.25
CA SER A 42 -24.82 12.01 -13.18
C SER A 42 -23.37 11.90 -12.69
N ILE A 43 -23.14 11.08 -11.68
CA ILE A 43 -21.82 10.76 -11.14
C ILE A 43 -21.41 9.40 -11.69
N THR A 44 -20.28 9.37 -12.40
CA THR A 44 -19.82 8.18 -13.12
C THR A 44 -18.69 7.44 -12.40
N GLN A 45 -18.44 6.20 -12.81
CA GLN A 45 -17.37 5.37 -12.27
C GLN A 45 -15.99 6.00 -12.51
N ASN A 46 -15.71 6.51 -13.71
CA ASN A 46 -14.43 7.15 -13.99
C ASN A 46 -14.24 8.44 -13.21
N GLN A 47 -15.31 9.22 -12.99
CA GLN A 47 -15.25 10.42 -12.15
C GLN A 47 -14.85 10.06 -10.72
N LEU A 48 -15.52 9.05 -10.12
CA LEU A 48 -15.17 8.57 -8.79
C LEU A 48 -13.72 8.05 -8.74
N TYR A 49 -13.33 7.20 -9.69
CA TYR A 49 -11.98 6.66 -9.75
C TYR A 49 -10.92 7.75 -9.91
N SER A 50 -11.15 8.75 -10.75
CA SER A 50 -10.22 9.86 -10.97
C SER A 50 -10.00 10.67 -9.70
N GLU A 51 -11.08 11.00 -8.97
CA GLU A 51 -10.97 11.70 -7.69
C GLU A 51 -10.26 10.84 -6.62
N MET A 52 -10.55 9.54 -6.57
CA MET A 52 -9.82 8.61 -5.68
C MET A 52 -8.34 8.50 -6.04
N LYS A 53 -8.00 8.37 -7.33
CA LYS A 53 -6.60 8.34 -7.80
C LYS A 53 -5.88 9.63 -7.43
N LYS A 54 -6.54 10.77 -7.55
CA LYS A 54 -5.97 12.07 -7.18
C LYS A 54 -5.70 12.18 -5.67
N MET A 55 -6.62 11.72 -4.82
CA MET A 55 -6.47 11.82 -3.36
C MET A 55 -5.56 10.73 -2.77
N TYR A 56 -5.65 9.51 -3.28
CA TYR A 56 -5.07 8.32 -2.64
C TYR A 56 -4.20 7.47 -3.58
N GLY A 57 -4.17 7.76 -4.89
CA GLY A 57 -3.52 6.90 -5.88
C GLY A 57 -2.02 6.75 -5.62
N LYS A 58 -1.31 7.86 -5.37
CA LYS A 58 0.13 7.85 -5.09
C LYS A 58 0.48 7.07 -3.81
N PRO A 59 -0.06 7.38 -2.62
CA PRO A 59 0.25 6.58 -1.42
C PRO A 59 -0.15 5.11 -1.57
N MET A 60 -1.29 4.81 -2.20
CA MET A 60 -1.77 3.43 -2.38
C MET A 60 -0.86 2.61 -3.30
N ILE A 61 -0.42 3.16 -4.45
CA ILE A 61 0.44 2.41 -5.36
C ILE A 61 1.83 2.15 -4.75
N HIS A 62 2.35 3.08 -3.95
CA HIS A 62 3.60 2.89 -3.20
C HIS A 62 3.47 1.80 -2.13
N GLU A 63 2.35 1.73 -1.41
CA GLU A 63 2.07 0.63 -0.48
C GLU A 63 2.02 -0.73 -1.19
N LEU A 64 1.34 -0.80 -2.35
CA LEU A 64 1.26 -2.02 -3.16
C LEU A 64 2.64 -2.47 -3.68
N VAL A 65 3.47 -1.53 -4.12
CA VAL A 65 4.87 -1.82 -4.52
C VAL A 65 5.66 -2.34 -3.33
N ALA A 66 5.56 -1.69 -2.16
CA ALA A 66 6.25 -2.14 -0.95
C ALA A 66 5.82 -3.55 -0.55
N GLU A 67 4.52 -3.84 -0.52
CA GLU A 67 3.99 -5.18 -0.22
C GLU A 67 4.52 -6.22 -1.20
N ALA A 68 4.53 -5.93 -2.51
CA ALA A 68 5.05 -6.82 -3.52
C ALA A 68 6.55 -7.13 -3.30
N LEU A 69 7.35 -6.12 -2.97
CA LEU A 69 8.78 -6.27 -2.68
C LEU A 69 9.04 -7.03 -1.38
N ILE A 70 8.27 -6.75 -0.32
CA ILE A 70 8.34 -7.47 0.97
C ILE A 70 8.08 -8.97 0.73
N LYS A 71 7.03 -9.33 -0.02
CA LYS A 71 6.71 -10.73 -0.34
C LYS A 71 7.82 -11.41 -1.14
N GLN A 72 8.40 -10.72 -2.12
CA GLN A 72 9.51 -11.23 -2.91
C GLN A 72 10.76 -11.47 -2.05
N GLU A 73 11.11 -10.50 -1.19
CA GLU A 73 12.28 -10.59 -0.31
C GLU A 73 12.10 -11.68 0.74
N ALA A 74 10.91 -11.79 1.33
CA ALA A 74 10.58 -12.86 2.28
C ALA A 74 10.80 -14.24 1.66
N LYS A 75 10.32 -14.45 0.43
CA LYS A 75 10.55 -15.69 -0.31
C LYS A 75 12.03 -15.93 -0.58
N ALA A 76 12.77 -14.90 -0.99
CA ALA A 76 14.21 -15.02 -1.27
C ALA A 76 15.02 -15.37 0.00
N GLN A 77 14.58 -14.89 1.16
CA GLN A 77 15.26 -15.09 2.44
C GLN A 77 14.70 -16.23 3.29
N ASN A 78 13.70 -16.97 2.78
CA ASN A 78 12.94 -18.00 3.52
C ASN A 78 12.37 -17.49 4.86
N VAL A 79 11.86 -16.26 4.86
CA VAL A 79 11.16 -15.67 6.01
C VAL A 79 9.67 -15.94 5.85
N ALA A 80 9.06 -16.50 6.90
CA ALA A 80 7.63 -16.76 6.96
C ALA A 80 7.05 -16.34 8.31
N VAL A 81 5.80 -15.88 8.28
CA VAL A 81 4.96 -15.71 9.47
C VAL A 81 4.16 -16.99 9.63
N THR A 82 4.32 -17.64 10.78
CA THR A 82 3.59 -18.88 11.08
C THR A 82 2.19 -18.56 11.57
N GLN A 83 1.30 -19.55 11.56
CA GLN A 83 -0.02 -19.40 12.17
C GLN A 83 0.08 -19.07 13.67
N GLU A 84 1.05 -19.67 14.37
CA GLU A 84 1.30 -19.42 15.78
C GLU A 84 1.71 -17.96 16.04
N ASP A 85 2.60 -17.41 15.21
CA ASP A 85 2.97 -15.98 15.29
C ASP A 85 1.73 -15.09 15.12
N MET A 86 0.90 -15.41 14.13
CA MET A 86 -0.31 -14.64 13.80
C MET A 86 -1.35 -14.71 14.93
N ASP A 87 -1.57 -15.90 15.50
CA ASP A 87 -2.52 -16.09 16.59
C ASP A 87 -2.07 -15.34 17.84
N LYS A 88 -0.77 -15.36 18.14
CA LYS A 88 -0.18 -14.60 19.24
C LYS A 88 -0.38 -13.09 19.08
N GLU A 89 -0.18 -12.57 17.87
CA GLU A 89 -0.39 -11.15 17.58
C GLU A 89 -1.86 -10.75 17.76
N ILE A 90 -2.77 -11.53 17.17
CA ILE A 90 -4.22 -11.30 17.29
C ILE A 90 -4.68 -11.38 18.75
N ASP A 91 -4.17 -12.33 19.52
CA ASP A 91 -4.52 -12.48 20.93
C ASP A 91 -3.96 -11.33 21.77
N SER A 92 -2.77 -10.82 21.44
CA SER A 92 -2.24 -9.59 22.07
C SER A 92 -3.14 -8.39 21.78
N MET A 93 -3.58 -8.21 20.53
CA MET A 93 -4.53 -7.15 20.18
C MET A 93 -5.86 -7.29 20.92
N LYS A 94 -6.41 -8.52 21.03
CA LYS A 94 -7.64 -8.80 21.80
C LYS A 94 -7.47 -8.44 23.28
N GLN A 95 -6.31 -8.71 23.87
CA GLN A 95 -6.00 -8.34 25.25
C GLN A 95 -5.91 -6.82 25.42
N GLN A 96 -5.29 -6.11 24.47
CA GLN A 96 -5.18 -4.65 24.50
C GLN A 96 -6.54 -3.95 24.42
N VAL A 97 -7.46 -4.45 23.61
CA VAL A 97 -8.83 -3.89 23.50
C VAL A 97 -9.78 -4.39 24.60
N GLY A 98 -9.32 -5.32 25.44
CA GLY A 98 -9.98 -5.73 26.68
C GLY A 98 -10.94 -6.92 26.58
N SER A 99 -11.50 -7.24 25.40
CA SER A 99 -12.31 -8.45 25.21
C SER A 99 -12.44 -8.88 23.74
N PRO A 100 -12.78 -10.16 23.46
CA PRO A 100 -13.10 -10.60 22.10
C PRO A 100 -14.27 -9.83 21.46
N GLU A 101 -15.26 -9.42 22.25
CA GLU A 101 -16.39 -8.62 21.76
C GLU A 101 -15.95 -7.19 21.38
N ALA A 102 -15.12 -6.56 22.20
CA ALA A 102 -14.53 -5.26 21.90
C ALA A 102 -13.68 -5.31 20.62
N PHE A 103 -12.91 -6.39 20.44
CA PHE A 103 -12.15 -6.64 19.22
C PHE A 103 -13.03 -6.76 17.98
N GLN A 104 -14.12 -7.53 18.04
CA GLN A 104 -15.06 -7.64 16.92
C GLN A 104 -15.75 -6.31 16.60
N ASN A 105 -16.08 -5.51 17.61
CA ASN A 105 -16.64 -4.17 17.40
C ASN A 105 -15.62 -3.20 16.79
N TYR A 106 -14.35 -3.30 17.19
CA TYR A 106 -13.25 -2.56 16.57
C TYR A 106 -13.06 -2.92 15.09
N LEU A 107 -13.10 -4.21 14.74
CA LEU A 107 -13.05 -4.66 13.34
C LEU A 107 -14.23 -4.12 12.52
N LYS A 108 -15.45 -4.18 13.08
CA LYS A 108 -16.66 -3.63 12.45
C LYS A 108 -16.58 -2.12 12.21
N SER A 109 -16.06 -1.35 13.17
CA SER A 109 -15.92 0.11 13.00
C SER A 109 -14.93 0.49 11.90
N MET A 110 -13.94 -0.37 11.64
CA MET A 110 -13.02 -0.25 10.51
C MET A 110 -13.58 -0.84 9.20
N GLY A 111 -14.78 -1.44 9.22
CA GLY A 111 -15.35 -2.11 8.05
C GLY A 111 -14.55 -3.34 7.59
N MET A 112 -13.88 -4.03 8.52
CA MET A 112 -12.92 -5.09 8.24
C MET A 112 -13.31 -6.40 8.92
N THR A 113 -12.97 -7.52 8.29
CA THR A 113 -13.04 -8.86 8.90
C THR A 113 -11.72 -9.24 9.57
N GLU A 114 -11.75 -10.19 10.50
CA GLU A 114 -10.52 -10.71 11.12
C GLU A 114 -9.57 -11.36 10.08
N ALA A 115 -10.10 -11.95 9.02
CA ALA A 115 -9.30 -12.50 7.92
C ALA A 115 -8.53 -11.39 7.17
N GLN A 116 -9.20 -10.29 6.84
CA GLN A 116 -8.55 -9.13 6.22
C GLN A 116 -7.51 -8.47 7.14
N LEU A 117 -7.75 -8.46 8.46
CA LEU A 117 -6.75 -8.01 9.42
C LEU A 117 -5.53 -8.94 9.42
N ARG A 118 -5.74 -10.26 9.43
CA ARG A 118 -4.63 -11.24 9.34
C ARG A 118 -3.80 -11.05 8.07
N ASP A 119 -4.43 -10.80 6.92
CA ASP A 119 -3.72 -10.54 5.67
C ASP A 119 -2.82 -9.29 5.79
N LYS A 120 -3.35 -8.20 6.36
CA LYS A 120 -2.59 -6.97 6.62
C LYS A 120 -1.44 -7.20 7.60
N LEU A 121 -1.71 -7.88 8.71
CA LEU A 121 -0.69 -8.21 9.72
C LEU A 121 0.39 -9.12 9.14
N SER A 122 0.04 -10.05 8.24
CA SER A 122 1.01 -10.96 7.63
C SER A 122 2.08 -10.17 6.87
N VAL A 123 1.70 -9.12 6.15
CA VAL A 123 2.66 -8.26 5.43
C VAL A 123 3.52 -7.46 6.42
N LEU A 124 2.90 -6.85 7.44
CA LEU A 124 3.59 -6.05 8.47
C LEU A 124 4.60 -6.90 9.26
N MET A 125 4.18 -8.05 9.77
CA MET A 125 5.04 -8.97 10.51
C MET A 125 6.17 -9.53 9.64
N THR A 126 5.90 -9.80 8.35
CA THR A 126 6.94 -10.24 7.41
C THR A 126 7.98 -9.16 7.19
N ARG A 127 7.55 -7.90 6.98
CA ARG A 127 8.45 -6.73 6.89
C ARG A 127 9.29 -6.60 8.15
N ASP A 128 8.68 -6.70 9.33
CA ASP A 128 9.37 -6.52 10.60
C ASP A 128 10.42 -7.62 10.81
N LYS A 129 10.11 -8.88 10.54
CA LYS A 129 11.09 -9.99 10.57
C LYS A 129 12.26 -9.76 9.60
N LEU A 130 12.01 -9.22 8.41
CA LEU A 130 13.06 -8.90 7.43
C LEU A 130 13.96 -7.76 7.91
N LEU A 131 13.36 -6.71 8.48
CA LEU A 131 14.10 -5.58 9.05
C LEU A 131 14.92 -5.99 10.27
N ASP A 132 14.37 -6.83 11.16
CA ASP A 132 15.10 -7.34 12.33
C ASP A 132 16.34 -8.14 11.93
N LYS A 133 16.22 -8.91 10.84
CA LYS A 133 17.33 -9.69 10.29
C LYS A 133 18.38 -8.79 9.61
N ALA A 134 17.94 -7.72 8.95
CA ALA A 134 18.83 -6.78 8.28
C ALA A 134 19.51 -5.79 9.24
N PHE A 135 18.82 -5.41 10.33
CA PHE A 135 19.24 -4.37 11.28
C PHE A 135 19.06 -4.84 12.74
N PRO A 136 19.75 -5.93 13.15
CA PRO A 136 19.60 -6.49 14.48
C PRO A 136 20.08 -5.51 15.55
N VAL A 137 19.37 -5.46 16.68
CA VAL A 137 19.82 -4.73 17.88
C VAL A 137 20.95 -5.50 18.57
N THR A 138 22.05 -4.83 18.87
CA THR A 138 23.20 -5.43 19.57
C THR A 138 23.12 -5.24 21.09
N ASP A 139 23.76 -6.12 21.85
CA ASP A 139 23.87 -5.98 23.31
C ASP A 139 24.56 -4.66 23.71
N GLU A 140 25.50 -4.18 22.88
CA GLU A 140 26.17 -2.89 23.09
C GLU A 140 25.21 -1.70 22.95
N GLN A 141 24.31 -1.72 21.96
CA GLN A 141 23.28 -0.69 21.81
C GLN A 141 22.34 -0.67 23.02
N ILE A 142 21.93 -1.85 23.51
CA ILE A 142 21.06 -1.97 24.69
C ILE A 142 21.76 -1.42 25.94
N LYS A 143 23.02 -1.80 26.16
CA LYS A 143 23.81 -1.33 27.30
C LYS A 143 24.06 0.17 27.24
N THR A 144 24.44 0.69 26.08
CA THR A 144 24.65 2.13 25.86
C THR A 144 23.38 2.91 26.14
N TYR A 145 22.23 2.46 25.62
CA TYR A 145 20.96 3.11 25.88
C TYR A 145 20.64 3.14 27.38
N TYR A 146 20.78 2.02 28.09
CA TYR A 146 20.56 1.98 29.53
C TYR A 146 21.47 2.95 30.27
N ASP A 147 22.78 2.91 30.00
CA ASP A 147 23.78 3.71 30.70
C ASP A 147 23.59 5.22 30.48
N THR A 148 23.20 5.65 29.27
CA THR A 148 22.92 7.06 28.95
C THR A 148 21.57 7.57 29.49
N ASN A 149 20.59 6.69 29.70
CA ASN A 149 19.23 7.10 30.07
C ASN A 149 18.83 6.74 31.51
N LYS A 150 19.76 6.31 32.36
CA LYS A 150 19.48 5.85 33.75
C LYS A 150 18.56 6.78 34.54
N GLU A 151 18.80 8.09 34.48
CA GLU A 151 18.02 9.08 35.23
C GLU A 151 16.57 9.19 34.73
N GLN A 152 16.35 8.98 33.42
CA GLN A 152 15.02 9.02 32.81
C GLN A 152 14.23 7.73 33.06
N LEU A 153 14.93 6.62 33.32
CA LEU A 153 14.33 5.32 33.62
C LEU A 153 13.79 5.23 35.06
N GLY A 154 14.27 6.09 35.97
CA GLY A 154 13.76 6.15 37.33
C GLY A 154 14.77 6.71 38.33
N SER A 155 14.30 6.96 39.56
CA SER A 155 15.13 7.36 40.69
C SER A 155 14.73 6.59 41.96
N PRO A 156 15.49 5.55 42.38
CA PRO A 156 16.70 5.04 41.71
C PRO A 156 16.37 4.36 40.37
N ALA A 157 17.36 4.29 39.48
CA ALA A 157 17.21 3.59 38.20
C ALA A 157 16.93 2.09 38.44
N PRO A 158 16.01 1.47 37.67
CA PRO A 158 15.74 0.04 37.76
C PRO A 158 16.98 -0.77 37.35
N GLU A 159 17.15 -1.98 37.88
CA GLU A 159 18.25 -2.87 37.50
C GLU A 159 18.21 -3.20 36.00
N PHE A 160 19.39 -3.24 35.35
CA PHE A 160 19.54 -3.45 33.91
C PHE A 160 18.77 -4.68 33.41
N ASP A 161 18.90 -5.82 34.10
CA ASP A 161 18.26 -7.08 33.70
C ASP A 161 16.72 -6.99 33.71
N LYS A 162 16.14 -6.11 34.52
CA LYS A 162 14.68 -5.91 34.59
C LYS A 162 14.14 -5.09 33.42
N VAL A 163 14.98 -4.29 32.76
CA VAL A 163 14.58 -3.40 31.66
C VAL A 163 15.23 -3.77 30.31
N LYS A 164 16.16 -4.73 30.30
CA LYS A 164 16.90 -5.14 29.10
C LYS A 164 15.99 -5.46 27.92
N ASP A 165 14.94 -6.27 28.15
CA ASP A 165 14.02 -6.69 27.09
C ASP A 165 13.15 -5.54 26.57
N GLN A 166 12.71 -4.64 27.46
CA GLN A 166 11.95 -3.45 27.06
C GLN A 166 12.81 -2.49 26.23
N ILE A 167 14.07 -2.27 26.63
CA ILE A 167 15.02 -1.45 25.85
C ILE A 167 15.28 -2.11 24.50
N LYS A 168 15.49 -3.43 24.47
CA LYS A 168 15.68 -4.16 23.21
C LYS A 168 14.49 -4.00 22.27
N MET A 169 13.26 -4.14 22.78
CA MET A 169 12.04 -3.96 21.98
C MET A 169 11.96 -2.55 21.40
N MET A 170 12.15 -1.53 22.24
CA MET A 170 12.16 -0.13 21.82
C MET A 170 13.24 0.15 20.75
N LEU A 171 14.46 -0.35 20.95
CA LEU A 171 15.54 -0.20 19.96
C LEU A 171 15.27 -0.98 18.67
N THR A 172 14.55 -2.10 18.75
CA THR A 172 14.16 -2.88 17.57
C THR A 172 13.18 -2.07 16.73
N ASP A 173 12.16 -1.49 17.36
CA ASP A 173 11.20 -0.62 16.68
C ASP A 173 11.87 0.65 16.12
N GLN A 174 12.82 1.22 16.88
CA GLN A 174 13.62 2.34 16.41
C GLN A 174 14.44 1.96 15.17
N ASN A 175 15.14 0.83 15.19
CA ASN A 175 15.91 0.34 14.04
C ASN A 175 15.02 0.13 12.82
N ARG A 176 13.85 -0.51 12.98
CA ARG A 176 12.87 -0.69 11.89
C ARG A 176 12.46 0.65 11.30
N SER A 177 12.01 1.58 12.14
CA SER A 177 11.53 2.90 11.71
C SER A 177 12.61 3.71 11.00
N GLN A 178 13.85 3.71 11.53
CA GLN A 178 14.95 4.50 10.96
C GLN A 178 15.47 3.93 9.64
N ASN A 179 15.40 2.61 9.46
CA ASN A 179 15.97 1.93 8.30
C ASN A 179 14.95 1.60 7.20
N TYR A 180 13.63 1.68 7.47
CA TYR A 180 12.59 1.27 6.52
C TYR A 180 12.72 1.93 5.15
N GLY A 181 12.90 3.26 5.09
CA GLY A 181 13.00 3.99 3.82
C GLY A 181 14.20 3.55 2.99
N THR A 182 15.38 3.48 3.61
CA THR A 182 16.63 3.03 2.96
C THR A 182 16.53 1.58 2.50
N TRP A 183 15.96 0.72 3.34
CA TRP A 183 15.75 -0.69 3.03
C TRP A 183 14.80 -0.88 1.84
N LEU A 184 13.66 -0.18 1.85
CA LEU A 184 12.69 -0.25 0.76
C LEU A 184 13.29 0.29 -0.56
N ASN A 185 14.04 1.38 -0.51
CA ASN A 185 14.76 1.90 -1.68
C ASN A 185 15.76 0.86 -2.23
N THR A 186 16.50 0.19 -1.36
CA THR A 186 17.41 -0.89 -1.76
C THR A 186 16.67 -2.03 -2.48
N LEU A 187 15.49 -2.40 -1.99
CA LEU A 187 14.64 -3.39 -2.68
C LEU A 187 14.14 -2.88 -4.03
N GLN A 188 13.70 -1.63 -4.13
CA GLN A 188 13.27 -1.05 -5.40
C GLN A 188 14.40 -1.08 -6.45
N GLN A 189 15.62 -0.73 -6.06
CA GLN A 189 16.80 -0.78 -6.94
C GLN A 189 17.17 -2.23 -7.32
N LYS A 190 17.20 -3.13 -6.34
CA LYS A 190 17.48 -4.56 -6.54
C LYS A 190 16.51 -5.20 -7.54
N HIS A 191 15.22 -4.88 -7.42
CA HIS A 191 14.15 -5.42 -8.25
C HIS A 191 13.85 -4.59 -9.50
N LYS A 192 14.55 -3.47 -9.71
CA LYS A 192 14.40 -2.58 -10.87
C LYS A 192 12.94 -2.17 -11.07
N VAL A 193 12.33 -1.58 -10.05
CA VAL A 193 10.95 -1.09 -10.14
C VAL A 193 10.84 -0.04 -11.24
N GLU A 194 9.93 -0.25 -12.19
CA GLU A 194 9.64 0.66 -13.30
C GLU A 194 8.27 1.30 -13.10
N TRP A 195 8.22 2.63 -13.09
CA TRP A 195 6.97 3.41 -13.04
C TRP A 195 6.51 3.73 -14.45
N HIS A 196 5.50 3.01 -14.94
CA HIS A 196 4.93 3.26 -16.28
C HIS A 196 4.00 4.49 -16.33
N ASP A 197 3.49 4.92 -15.17
CA ASP A 197 2.80 6.20 -15.00
C ASP A 197 3.71 7.11 -14.14
N PRO A 198 4.38 8.11 -14.74
CA PRO A 198 5.36 8.94 -14.04
C PRO A 198 4.73 9.82 -12.96
N SER A 199 3.41 9.99 -12.93
CA SER A 199 2.74 10.72 -11.84
C SER A 199 2.86 10.04 -10.47
N PHE A 200 3.21 8.76 -10.47
CA PHE A 200 3.45 7.99 -9.25
C PHE A 200 4.92 7.91 -8.84
N ASP A 201 5.85 8.27 -9.73
CA ASP A 201 7.27 8.26 -9.41
C ASP A 201 7.59 9.39 -8.40
N ASP A 202 8.51 9.11 -7.49
CA ASP A 202 9.07 10.08 -6.53
C ASP A 202 10.38 10.70 -7.03
N ALA A 203 10.91 10.22 -8.17
CA ALA A 203 12.01 10.88 -8.84
C ALA A 203 11.65 12.35 -9.15
N PRO A 204 12.59 13.30 -9.00
CA PRO A 204 12.34 14.69 -9.35
C PRO A 204 11.86 14.77 -10.81
N VAL A 205 10.68 15.34 -11.04
CA VAL A 205 10.18 15.57 -12.40
C VAL A 205 11.12 16.58 -13.07
N PRO A 206 11.72 16.27 -14.23
CA PRO A 206 12.56 17.23 -14.94
C PRO A 206 11.71 18.45 -15.34
N GLY A 207 11.93 19.59 -14.66
CA GLY A 207 11.21 20.84 -14.89
C GLY A 207 10.56 21.46 -13.65
N ASP A 208 10.34 20.70 -12.58
CA ASP A 208 9.74 21.17 -11.33
C ASP A 208 10.79 21.52 -10.25
N ALA A 209 12.00 21.91 -10.67
CA ALA A 209 12.94 22.57 -9.77
C ALA A 209 12.34 23.91 -9.34
N GLN A 210 11.48 23.87 -8.32
CA GLN A 210 11.14 25.04 -7.54
C GLN A 210 12.46 25.61 -7.04
N THR A 211 12.87 26.72 -7.65
CA THR A 211 13.86 27.63 -7.11
C THR A 211 13.56 27.77 -5.62
N PRO A 212 14.51 27.46 -4.72
CA PRO A 212 14.29 27.70 -3.30
C PRO A 212 13.93 29.18 -3.14
N ALA A 213 12.78 29.43 -2.50
CA ALA A 213 12.38 30.78 -2.14
C ALA A 213 13.49 31.43 -1.27
N PRO A 214 13.73 32.74 -1.42
CA PRO A 214 14.84 33.45 -0.78
C PRO A 214 14.78 33.44 0.75
#